data_AF-A0A401QG37-F1
#
_entry.id   AF-A0A401QG37-F1
#
_cell.length_a   1.000
_cell.length_b   1.000
_cell.length_c   1.000
_cell.angle_alpha   90.00
_cell.angle_beta   90.00
_cell.angle_gamma   90.00
#
_symmetry.space_group_name_H-M   'P 1'
#
loop_
_entity.id
_entity.type
_entity.pdbx_description
1 polymer ?
#
loop_
_entity_poly.entity_id
_entity_poly.type
_entity_poly.pdbx_seq_one_letter_code
_entity_poly.pdbx_strand_id
1 'polypeptide(L)'
;MWLSGLHIPESYLTALVQATCRKNGWPLDRSTLYTQVTKYQTADDVMERPGQGCFITGLYMEGATWDIEESCLIRSKPKELVTELPVLKVIPIEAHRLKLQ
;
A
#
# COMPACT_ATOMS: atom_id res chain seq x y z
N MET A 1 7.66 -6.18 -1.50
CA MET A 1 7.27 -7.29 -0.61
C MET A 1 6.00 -7.93 -1.16
N TRP A 2 5.93 -9.24 -1.33
CA TRP A 2 4.71 -9.90 -1.81
C TRP A 2 3.76 -10.17 -0.64
N LEU A 3 2.73 -9.32 -0.47
CA LEU A 3 1.90 -9.36 0.75
C LEU A 3 0.97 -10.57 0.79
N SER A 4 0.36 -10.92 -0.34
CA SER A 4 -0.54 -12.08 -0.45
C SER A 4 0.18 -13.43 -0.36
N GLY A 5 1.51 -13.45 -0.44
CA GLY A 5 2.31 -14.65 -0.17
C GLY A 5 2.53 -14.95 1.32
N LEU A 6 2.13 -14.06 2.23
CA LEU A 6 2.30 -14.26 3.67
C LEU A 6 1.18 -15.12 4.27
N HIS A 7 1.52 -15.98 5.23
CA HIS A 7 0.52 -16.72 6.02
C HIS A 7 -0.37 -15.79 6.88
N ILE A 8 0.21 -14.71 7.41
CA ILE A 8 -0.48 -13.74 8.27
C ILE A 8 -0.01 -12.31 7.91
N PRO A 9 -0.57 -11.70 6.85
CA PRO A 9 -0.15 -10.37 6.38
C PRO A 9 -0.40 -9.25 7.40
N GLU A 10 -1.41 -9.38 8.26
CA GLU A 10 -1.75 -8.42 9.31
C GLU A 10 -0.61 -8.28 10.32
N SER A 11 0.07 -9.39 10.64
CA SER A 11 1.23 -9.38 11.54
C SER A 11 2.38 -8.57 10.97
N TYR A 12 2.62 -8.66 9.66
CA TYR A 12 3.64 -7.86 8.98
C TYR A 12 3.31 -6.37 9.02
N LEU A 13 2.07 -6.00 8.71
CA LEU A 13 1.62 -4.60 8.77
C LEU A 13 1.70 -4.03 10.19
N THR A 14 1.33 -4.83 11.19
CA THR A 14 1.46 -4.45 12.61
C THR A 14 2.92 -4.22 13.00
N ALA A 15 3.81 -5.13 12.62
CA ALA A 15 5.24 -5.00 12.86
C ALA A 15 5.83 -3.74 12.17
N LEU A 16 5.36 -3.42 10.96
CA LEU A 16 5.75 -2.20 10.24
C LEU A 16 5.38 -0.93 11.01
N VAL A 17 4.15 -0.86 11.52
CA VAL A 17 3.69 0.27 12.35
C VAL A 17 4.53 0.34 13.63
N GLN A 18 4.71 -0.77 14.34
CA GLN A 18 5.48 -0.80 15.58
C GLN A 18 6.95 -0.37 15.36
N ALA A 19 7.60 -0.86 14.31
CA ALA A 19 8.98 -0.48 13.97
C ALA A 19 9.09 1.01 13.66
N THR A 20 8.12 1.56 12.92
CA THR A 20 8.08 2.99 12.58
C THR A 20 7.81 3.85 13.81
N CYS A 21 6.88 3.44 14.68
CA CYS A 21 6.60 4.13 15.94
C CYS A 21 7.84 4.20 16.83
N ARG A 22 8.55 3.08 16.99
CA ARG A 22 9.81 3.03 17.76
C ARG A 22 10.88 3.95 17.17
N LYS A 23 11.04 3.94 15.84
CA LYS A 23 12.02 4.79 15.13
C LYS A 23 11.73 6.28 15.32
N ASN A 24 10.45 6.66 15.29
CA ASN A 24 10.04 8.07 15.29
C ASN A 24 9.57 8.59 16.66
N GLY A 25 9.53 7.74 17.69
CA GLY A 25 9.01 8.09 19.02
C GLY A 25 7.49 8.32 19.04
N TRP A 26 6.74 7.71 18.13
CA TRP A 26 5.30 7.89 18.03
C TRP A 26 4.52 6.99 18.99
N PRO A 27 3.41 7.47 19.56
CA PRO A 27 2.46 6.64 20.29
C PRO A 27 1.75 5.64 19.34
N LEU A 28 1.82 4.36 19.68
CA LEU A 28 1.24 3.28 18.88
C LEU A 28 -0.29 3.40 18.75
N ASP A 29 -0.97 3.80 19.82
CA ASP A 29 -2.42 4.01 19.91
C ASP A 29 -2.92 5.17 19.05
N ARG A 30 -2.03 6.08 18.62
CA ARG A 30 -2.36 7.20 17.73
C ARG A 30 -1.72 7.07 16.36
N SER A 31 -1.31 5.86 15.98
CA SER A 31 -0.71 5.58 14.68
C SER A 31 -1.65 4.73 13.83
N THR A 32 -1.67 5.00 12.53
CA THR A 32 -2.47 4.30 11.53
C THR A 32 -1.65 4.03 10.27
N LEU A 33 -2.24 3.35 9.30
CA LEU A 33 -1.68 3.12 7.97
C LEU A 33 -2.36 4.02 6.95
N TYR A 34 -1.56 4.60 6.06
CA TYR A 34 -2.01 5.26 4.85
C TYR A 34 -1.50 4.47 3.64
N THR A 35 -2.34 4.35 2.62
CA THR A 35 -2.03 3.59 1.40
C THR A 35 -2.10 4.49 0.18
N GLN A 36 -1.13 4.36 -0.71
CA GLN A 36 -1.08 5.09 -1.97
C GLN A 36 -0.73 4.14 -3.10
N VAL A 37 -1.56 4.10 -4.14
CA VAL A 37 -1.23 3.37 -5.37
C VAL A 37 -0.11 4.13 -6.09
N THR A 38 0.93 3.40 -6.48
CA THR A 38 2.10 4.00 -7.16
C THR A 38 1.96 3.88 -8.68
N LYS A 39 2.93 4.45 -9.40
CA LYS A 39 3.07 4.24 -10.85
C LYS A 39 3.86 2.99 -11.22
N TYR A 40 4.40 2.27 -10.24
CA TYR A 40 5.16 1.05 -10.46
C TYR A 40 4.20 -0.12 -10.72
N GLN A 41 4.43 -0.84 -11.81
CA GLN A 41 3.56 -1.94 -12.21
C GLN A 41 3.98 -3.23 -11.53
N THR A 42 5.29 -3.45 -11.42
CA THR A 42 5.90 -4.62 -10.79
C THR A 42 6.89 -4.23 -9.69
N ALA A 43 7.29 -5.20 -8.87
CA ALA A 43 8.29 -4.98 -7.82
C ALA A 43 9.66 -4.56 -8.39
N ASP A 44 10.00 -5.00 -9.60
CA ASP A 44 11.27 -4.73 -10.26
C ASP A 44 11.38 -3.27 -10.75
N ASP A 45 10.24 -2.59 -10.95
CA ASP A 45 10.19 -1.17 -11.30
C ASP A 45 10.61 -0.25 -10.14
N VAL A 46 10.60 -0.79 -8.91
CA VAL A 46 10.87 -0.03 -7.68
C VAL A 46 12.38 0.06 -7.43
N MET A 47 13.01 1.09 -7.98
CA MET A 47 14.44 1.34 -7.78
C MET A 47 14.76 2.08 -6.47
N GLU A 48 13.76 2.71 -5.86
CA GLU A 48 13.93 3.51 -4.64
C GLU A 48 13.61 2.75 -3.36
N ARG A 49 14.30 3.09 -2.28
CA ARG A 49 13.93 2.62 -0.94
C ARG A 49 12.81 3.51 -0.39
N PRO A 50 11.76 2.94 0.22
CA PRO A 50 10.72 3.74 0.85
C PRO A 50 11.35 4.51 2.02
N GLY A 51 11.20 5.84 2.04
CA GLY A 51 11.68 6.66 3.16
C GLY A 51 11.03 6.28 4.50
N GLN A 52 9.75 5.92 4.45
CA GLN A 52 8.98 5.32 5.53
C GLN A 52 7.98 4.32 4.97
N GLY A 53 7.68 3.27 5.75
CA GLY A 53 6.75 2.23 5.33
C GLY A 53 7.36 1.21 4.38
N CYS A 54 6.55 0.66 3.48
CA CYS A 54 6.99 -0.35 2.53
C CYS A 54 6.22 -0.30 1.20
N PHE A 55 6.78 -0.97 0.19
CA PHE A 55 6.10 -1.26 -1.07
C PHE A 55 5.64 -2.72 -1.07
N ILE A 56 4.36 -2.92 -1.39
CA ILE A 56 3.73 -4.23 -1.44
C ILE A 56 3.18 -4.57 -2.82
N THR A 57 3.20 -5.85 -3.15
CA THR A 57 2.70 -6.43 -4.40
C THR A 57 1.77 -7.61 -4.13
N GLY A 58 1.12 -8.12 -5.19
CA GLY A 58 0.21 -9.26 -5.14
C GLY A 58 -1.18 -8.92 -4.63
N LEU A 59 -1.60 -7.67 -4.79
CA LEU A 59 -2.96 -7.24 -4.55
C LEU A 59 -3.72 -7.19 -5.87
N TYR A 60 -5.03 -7.43 -5.80
CA TYR A 60 -5.91 -7.42 -6.95
C TYR A 60 -7.12 -6.55 -6.64
N MET A 61 -7.74 -6.03 -7.69
CA MET A 61 -8.97 -5.27 -7.66
C MET A 61 -10.08 -6.06 -8.32
N GLU A 62 -11.25 -6.08 -7.71
CA GLU A 62 -12.43 -6.72 -8.26
C GLU A 62 -13.48 -5.66 -8.63
N GLY A 63 -14.08 -5.77 -9.82
CA GLY A 63 -15.14 -4.87 -10.29
C GLY A 63 -14.70 -3.47 -10.72
N ALA A 64 -13.40 -3.18 -10.65
CA ALA A 64 -12.79 -1.94 -11.11
C ALA A 64 -11.36 -2.19 -11.56
N THR A 65 -10.79 -1.25 -12.31
CA THR A 65 -9.39 -1.24 -12.71
C THR A 65 -8.76 0.08 -12.27
N TRP A 66 -7.46 0.06 -11.94
CA TRP A 66 -6.72 1.28 -11.66
C TRP A 66 -6.10 1.82 -12.94
N ASP A 67 -6.39 3.08 -13.27
CA ASP A 67 -5.69 3.81 -14.33
C ASP A 67 -4.38 4.39 -13.76
N ILE A 68 -3.24 3.92 -14.28
CA ILE A 68 -1.92 4.35 -13.81
C ILE A 68 -1.59 5.77 -14.30
N GLU A 69 -2.05 6.14 -15.49
CA GLU A 69 -1.75 7.44 -16.10
C GLU A 69 -2.52 8.53 -15.36
N GLU A 70 -3.83 8.33 -15.20
CA GLU A 70 -4.74 9.27 -14.53
C GLU A 70 -4.77 9.09 -13.00
N SER A 71 -4.12 8.04 -12.48
CA SER A 71 -4.05 7.73 -11.04
C SER A 71 -5.44 7.69 -10.37
N CYS A 72 -6.40 7.04 -11.03
CA CYS A 72 -7.77 6.97 -10.56
C CYS A 72 -8.44 5.61 -10.83
N LEU A 73 -9.60 5.39 -10.20
CA LEU A 73 -10.42 4.22 -10.43
C LEU A 73 -11.24 4.38 -11.71
N ILE A 74 -11.15 3.38 -12.59
CA ILE A 74 -11.98 3.27 -13.79
C ILE A 74 -12.83 2.00 -13.74
N ARG A 75 -13.89 1.97 -14.56
CA ARG A 75 -14.69 0.76 -14.72
C ARG A 75 -13.83 -0.36 -15.28
N SER A 76 -14.06 -1.58 -14.80
CA SER A 76 -13.38 -2.75 -15.36
C SER A 76 -13.75 -2.97 -16.83
N LYS A 77 -12.82 -3.54 -17.59
CA LYS A 77 -13.06 -3.88 -18.99
C LYS A 77 -14.08 -5.02 -19.08
N PRO A 78 -14.86 -5.10 -20.18
CA PRO A 78 -15.79 -6.21 -20.37
C PRO A 78 -15.08 -7.57 -20.26
N LYS A 79 -15.64 -8.47 -19.44
CA LYS A 79 -15.11 -9.82 -19.15
C LYS A 79 -13.81 -9.86 -18.32
N GLU A 80 -13.40 -8.74 -17.75
CA GLU A 80 -12.28 -8.67 -16.81
C GLU A 80 -12.83 -8.35 -15.41
N LEU A 81 -13.05 -9.38 -14.60
CA LEU A 81 -13.62 -9.22 -13.24
C LEU A 81 -12.58 -8.83 -12.21
N VAL A 82 -11.34 -9.28 -12.40
CA VAL A 82 -10.22 -9.10 -11.47
C VAL A 82 -9.04 -8.54 -12.25
N THR A 83 -8.45 -7.45 -11.77
CA THR A 83 -7.22 -6.87 -12.33
C THR A 83 -6.16 -6.75 -11.26
N GLU A 84 -4.88 -6.89 -11.62
CA GLU A 84 -3.78 -6.67 -10.69
C GLU A 84 -3.73 -5.19 -10.27
N LEU A 85 -3.56 -4.94 -8.97
CA LEU A 85 -3.31 -3.61 -8.46
C LEU A 85 -1.82 -3.29 -8.64
N PRO A 86 -1.46 -2.10 -9.15
CA PRO A 86 -0.06 -1.66 -9.16
C PRO A 86 0.56 -1.71 -7.77
N VAL A 87 1.88 -1.64 -7.69
CA VAL A 87 2.60 -1.66 -6.40
C VAL A 87 1.98 -0.63 -5.46
N LEU A 88 1.54 -1.08 -4.29
CA LEU A 88 0.94 -0.22 -3.28
C LEU A 88 2.02 0.22 -2.29
N LYS A 89 2.10 1.52 -2.03
CA LYS A 89 2.92 2.08 -0.97
C LYS A 89 2.10 2.14 0.31
N VAL A 90 2.57 1.48 1.36
CA VAL A 90 1.96 1.46 2.69
C VAL A 90 2.83 2.27 3.63
N ILE A 91 2.27 3.32 4.22
CA ILE A 91 3.00 4.31 5.02
C ILE A 91 2.34 4.40 6.40
N PRO A 92 3.01 3.96 7.48
CA PRO A 92 2.56 4.26 8.83
C PRO A 92 2.58 5.77 9.06
N ILE A 93 1.58 6.32 9.73
CA ILE A 93 1.47 7.76 10.00
C ILE A 93 0.72 7.98 11.31
N GLU A 94 1.04 9.05 12.04
CA GLU A 94 0.21 9.47 13.17
C GLU A 94 -1.18 9.90 12.66
N ALA A 95 -2.24 9.39 13.29
CA ALA A 95 -3.62 9.59 12.84
C ALA A 95 -4.00 11.07 12.68
N HIS A 96 -3.49 11.95 13.56
CA HIS A 96 -3.75 13.39 13.50
C HIS A 96 -3.06 14.11 12.33
N ARG A 97 -2.07 13.48 11.70
CA ARG A 97 -1.32 14.01 10.55
C ARG A 97 -1.90 13.54 9.22
N LEU A 98 -2.77 12.53 9.24
CA LEU A 98 -3.43 12.02 8.05
C LEU A 98 -4.48 13.03 7.58
N LYS A 99 -4.25 13.62 6.42
CA LYS A 99 -5.21 14.47 5.71
C LYS A 99 -5.55 13.80 4.39
N LEU A 100 -6.75 13.26 4.29
CA LEU A 100 -7.32 12.79 3.03
C LEU A 100 -7.99 14.01 2.39
N GLN A 101 -7.54 14.37 1.19
CA GLN A 101 -8.13 15.48 0.41
C GLN A 101 -9.54 15.12 -0.08
#